data_AF-A0A936AVX1-F1
#
_entry.id   AF-A0A936AVX1-F1
#
_cell.length_a   1.000
_cell.length_b   1.000
_cell.length_c   1.000
_cell.angle_alpha   90.00
_cell.angle_beta   90.00
_cell.angle_gamma   90.00
#
_symmetry.space_group_name_H-M   'P 1'
#
loop_
_entity.id
_entity.type
_entity.pdbx_description
1 polymer ?
#
loop_
_entity_poly.entity_id
_entity_poly.type
_entity_poly.pdbx_seq_one_letter_code
_entity_poly.pdbx_strand_id
1 'polypeptide(L)'
;MCINDHLRRLIQRQAIRTASTIRREGIFLILFAGLILSACGKQKDKAEEDKAQPIGIPYEVKAPAGLPPVPVTADNRLTAESIALGRKLFYDTNLSSDGTISCASCHNPENYFSDSWPKAIGIDAQTGPRNTPTALNSAYNVTQFLDGRAGSLEEQAGGPIANPLEMNLPHDACVAKLNQDQKYVDEFARVFGPGRITMNKIVKSIAAFERTLISGNSPFDRYQYGGRKDAIGAEAIRGLAIFTDRNRGNCATCHPIGDKFALFTDDKFHNVGAGMNSEGELTDMGRFVQTKVEADRGAFRTPSLRNVAKTAPYMHDGSLKTLKEVVDFYMGGGNSNPQLDKEMRPLGLSARDRSDLVKFLESLTGEVPANSGPPVKE
;
A
#
# COMPACT_ATOMS: atom_id res chain seq x y z
N MET A 1 29.08 -25.88 -85.62
CA MET A 1 30.07 -25.52 -84.58
C MET A 1 29.92 -24.03 -84.25
N CYS A 2 29.08 -23.64 -83.28
CA CYS A 2 29.07 -22.28 -82.69
C CYS A 2 28.00 -22.15 -81.57
N ILE A 3 28.12 -22.91 -80.47
CA ILE A 3 27.26 -22.70 -79.27
C ILE A 3 28.06 -22.74 -77.94
N ASN A 4 29.39 -22.99 -77.96
CA ASN A 4 30.09 -23.35 -76.72
C ASN A 4 30.86 -22.23 -75.99
N ASP A 5 31.05 -21.05 -76.61
CA ASP A 5 31.94 -20.02 -76.04
C ASP A 5 31.21 -18.94 -75.22
N HIS A 6 29.90 -18.79 -75.41
CA HIS A 6 29.10 -17.78 -74.71
C HIS A 6 28.72 -18.22 -73.28
N LEU A 7 28.60 -19.53 -73.05
CA LEU A 7 28.21 -20.11 -71.75
C LEU A 7 29.37 -20.09 -70.74
N ARG A 8 30.61 -20.30 -71.21
CA ARG A 8 31.82 -20.25 -70.34
C ARG A 8 32.07 -18.87 -69.74
N ARG A 9 31.83 -17.79 -70.50
CA ARG A 9 32.04 -16.41 -70.01
C ARG A 9 31.00 -15.95 -68.98
N LEU A 10 29.80 -16.55 -68.98
CA LEU A 10 28.74 -16.26 -68.01
C LEU A 10 29.01 -16.93 -66.64
N ILE A 11 29.50 -18.17 -66.64
CA ILE A 11 29.80 -18.92 -65.42
C ILE A 11 30.99 -18.30 -64.66
N GLN A 12 32.00 -17.80 -65.37
CA GLN A 12 33.19 -17.22 -64.75
C GLN A 12 32.93 -15.84 -64.10
N ARG A 13 31.93 -15.08 -64.57
CA ARG A 13 31.52 -13.79 -63.96
C ARG A 13 30.64 -13.96 -62.72
N GLN A 14 29.93 -15.07 -62.58
CA GLN A 14 29.12 -15.36 -61.38
C GLN A 14 29.95 -15.86 -60.19
N ALA A 15 31.06 -16.56 -60.43
CA ALA A 15 31.93 -17.08 -59.36
C ALA A 15 32.75 -15.99 -58.62
N ILE A 16 33.04 -14.85 -59.27
CA ILE A 16 33.85 -13.77 -58.65
C ILE A 16 32.99 -12.87 -57.75
N ARG A 17 31.66 -12.79 -57.97
CA ARG A 17 30.73 -12.05 -57.10
C ARG A 17 30.34 -12.79 -55.82
N THR A 18 30.57 -14.10 -55.73
CA THR A 18 30.21 -14.92 -54.57
C THR A 18 31.31 -15.00 -53.50
N ALA A 19 32.58 -14.76 -53.87
CA ALA A 19 33.70 -14.84 -52.93
C ALA A 19 33.88 -13.59 -52.04
N SER A 20 33.39 -12.42 -52.45
CA SER A 20 33.52 -11.17 -51.66
C SER A 20 32.39 -10.96 -50.64
N THR A 21 31.25 -11.63 -50.80
CA THR A 21 30.12 -11.54 -49.87
C THR A 21 30.33 -12.42 -48.63
N ILE A 22 30.95 -13.60 -48.79
CA ILE A 22 31.15 -14.58 -47.70
C ILE A 22 32.14 -14.06 -46.63
N ARG A 23 33.10 -13.20 -46.99
CA ARG A 23 34.05 -12.62 -46.02
C ARG A 23 33.47 -11.49 -45.16
N ARG A 24 32.32 -10.92 -45.54
CA ARG A 24 31.60 -9.88 -44.78
C ARG A 24 30.52 -10.45 -43.85
N GLU A 25 29.97 -11.61 -44.18
CA GLU A 25 28.92 -12.26 -43.36
C GLU A 25 29.48 -13.05 -42.16
N GLY A 26 30.73 -13.55 -42.24
CA GLY A 26 31.38 -14.25 -41.12
C GLY A 26 31.70 -13.36 -39.90
N ILE A 27 31.81 -12.04 -40.07
CA ILE A 27 32.04 -11.09 -38.96
C ILE A 27 30.73 -10.65 -38.30
N PHE A 28 29.62 -10.63 -39.05
CA PHE A 28 28.29 -10.28 -38.51
C PHE A 28 27.68 -11.40 -37.65
N LEU A 29 27.94 -12.67 -37.97
CA LEU A 29 27.46 -13.81 -37.19
C LEU A 29 28.11 -13.94 -35.80
N ILE A 30 29.37 -13.52 -35.64
CA ILE A 30 30.07 -13.53 -34.35
C ILE A 30 29.60 -12.37 -33.45
N LEU A 31 29.26 -11.21 -34.04
CA LEU A 31 28.68 -10.08 -33.30
C LEU A 31 27.23 -10.34 -32.86
N PHE A 32 26.43 -11.09 -33.63
CA PHE A 32 25.06 -11.45 -33.25
C PHE A 32 25.01 -12.53 -32.16
N ALA A 33 25.93 -13.50 -32.17
CA ALA A 33 26.05 -14.50 -31.12
C ALA A 33 26.45 -13.88 -29.75
N GLY A 34 27.31 -12.86 -29.76
CA GLY A 34 27.67 -12.09 -28.56
C GLY A 34 26.51 -11.26 -27.98
N LEU A 35 25.62 -10.73 -28.83
CA LEU A 35 24.44 -9.97 -28.39
C LEU A 35 23.35 -10.87 -27.76
N ILE A 36 23.16 -12.09 -28.28
CA ILE A 36 22.17 -13.05 -27.76
C ILE A 36 22.60 -13.61 -26.39
N LEU A 37 23.90 -13.87 -26.20
CA LEU A 37 24.44 -14.31 -24.90
C LEU A 37 24.32 -13.23 -23.81
N SER A 38 24.49 -11.95 -24.14
CA SER A 38 24.38 -10.85 -23.18
C SER A 38 22.92 -10.54 -22.79
N ALA A 39 21.96 -10.75 -23.71
CA ALA A 39 20.53 -10.60 -23.43
C ALA A 39 19.98 -11.73 -22.52
N CYS A 40 20.43 -12.97 -22.72
CA CYS A 40 20.05 -14.11 -21.85
C CYS A 40 20.58 -13.95 -20.41
N GLY A 41 21.77 -13.36 -20.22
CA GLY A 41 22.32 -13.07 -18.89
C GLY A 41 21.47 -12.06 -18.12
N LYS A 42 21.18 -10.90 -18.72
CA LYS A 42 20.35 -9.84 -18.10
C LYS A 42 18.95 -10.31 -17.70
N GLN A 43 18.36 -11.25 -18.45
CA GLN A 43 17.02 -11.76 -18.17
C GLN A 43 17.01 -12.83 -17.06
N LYS A 44 18.09 -13.61 -16.92
CA LYS A 44 18.29 -14.52 -15.78
C LYS A 44 18.53 -13.76 -14.48
N ASP A 45 19.42 -12.77 -14.50
CA ASP A 45 19.77 -11.97 -13.32
C ASP A 45 18.53 -11.25 -12.75
N LYS A 46 17.70 -10.68 -13.64
CA LYS A 46 16.45 -10.01 -13.24
C LYS A 46 15.40 -10.97 -12.67
N ALA A 47 15.36 -12.23 -13.12
CA ALA A 47 14.42 -13.24 -12.65
C ALA A 47 14.86 -13.93 -11.34
N GLU A 48 16.17 -13.99 -11.06
CA GLU A 48 16.73 -14.48 -9.79
C GLU A 48 16.66 -13.41 -8.69
N GLU A 49 16.91 -12.14 -9.05
CA GLU A 49 16.75 -10.99 -8.14
C GLU A 49 15.31 -10.85 -7.61
N ASP A 50 14.30 -11.23 -8.41
CA ASP A 50 12.88 -11.12 -8.05
C ASP A 50 12.42 -12.19 -7.05
N LYS A 51 13.20 -13.26 -6.88
CA LYS A 51 12.88 -14.38 -5.97
C LYS A 51 13.58 -14.28 -4.62
N ALA A 52 14.40 -13.26 -4.39
CA ALA A 52 15.16 -13.10 -3.15
C ALA A 52 14.25 -13.16 -1.92
N GLN A 53 14.61 -14.01 -0.97
CA GLN A 53 13.95 -14.19 0.33
C GLN A 53 14.88 -13.72 1.44
N PRO A 54 14.34 -13.13 2.53
CA PRO A 54 15.16 -12.87 3.72
C PRO A 54 15.76 -14.16 4.29
N ILE A 55 17.05 -14.19 4.65
CA ILE A 55 17.80 -15.39 5.11
C ILE A 55 18.07 -15.43 6.62
N GLY A 56 17.45 -14.54 7.39
CA GLY A 56 17.61 -14.40 8.83
C GLY A 56 16.73 -15.31 9.71
N ILE A 57 16.65 -14.98 11.00
CA ILE A 57 15.89 -15.74 12.00
C ILE A 57 14.39 -15.54 11.74
N PRO A 58 13.61 -16.62 11.48
CA PRO A 58 12.17 -16.49 11.25
C PRO A 58 11.47 -15.76 12.40
N TYR A 59 10.58 -14.84 12.05
CA TYR A 59 9.82 -14.06 13.01
C TYR A 59 8.31 -14.29 12.83
N GLU A 60 7.62 -14.63 13.91
CA GLU A 60 6.16 -14.78 13.92
C GLU A 60 5.53 -13.58 14.64
N VAL A 61 4.69 -12.83 13.92
CA VAL A 61 3.93 -11.73 14.52
C VAL A 61 2.74 -12.31 15.26
N LYS A 62 2.72 -12.14 16.59
CA LYS A 62 1.57 -12.52 17.41
C LYS A 62 0.46 -11.48 17.25
N ALA A 63 -0.64 -11.88 16.63
CA ALA A 63 -1.84 -11.05 16.54
C ALA A 63 -2.41 -10.80 17.96
N PRO A 64 -2.72 -9.54 18.33
CA PRO A 64 -3.46 -9.23 19.55
C PRO A 64 -4.83 -9.90 19.61
N ALA A 65 -5.43 -9.93 20.81
CA ALA A 65 -6.73 -10.57 21.01
C ALA A 65 -7.80 -10.00 20.08
N GLY A 66 -8.56 -10.90 19.44
CA GLY A 66 -9.63 -10.56 18.51
C GLY A 66 -9.19 -10.43 17.05
N LEU A 67 -7.92 -10.17 16.76
CA LEU A 67 -7.42 -10.10 15.39
C LEU A 67 -7.11 -11.50 14.81
N PRO A 68 -7.36 -11.73 13.51
CA PRO A 68 -6.94 -12.95 12.85
C PRO A 68 -5.41 -13.03 12.77
N PRO A 69 -4.82 -14.20 12.43
CA PRO A 69 -3.39 -14.29 12.14
C PRO A 69 -2.96 -13.27 11.09
N VAL A 70 -1.82 -12.62 11.31
CA VAL A 70 -1.28 -11.61 10.39
C VAL A 70 -0.96 -12.25 9.03
N PRO A 71 -1.46 -11.71 7.91
CA PRO A 71 -1.11 -12.21 6.59
C PRO A 71 0.39 -12.06 6.31
N VAL A 72 1.08 -13.19 6.20
CA VAL A 72 2.47 -13.27 5.75
C VAL A 72 2.50 -14.12 4.50
N THR A 73 3.09 -13.59 3.43
CA THR A 73 3.17 -14.29 2.15
C THR A 73 4.44 -15.13 2.09
N ALA A 74 4.39 -16.26 1.38
CA ALA A 74 5.53 -17.17 1.27
C ALA A 74 6.73 -16.55 0.53
N ASP A 75 6.47 -15.54 -0.31
CA ASP A 75 7.44 -14.79 -1.07
C ASP A 75 8.05 -13.60 -0.31
N ASN A 76 7.57 -13.30 0.90
CA ASN A 76 8.19 -12.34 1.82
C ASN A 76 8.06 -12.83 3.27
N ARG A 77 8.75 -13.93 3.58
CA ARG A 77 8.82 -14.43 4.96
C ARG A 77 9.46 -13.40 5.89
N LEU A 78 8.93 -13.28 7.10
CA LEU A 78 9.44 -12.35 8.10
C LEU A 78 10.67 -12.91 8.81
N THR A 79 11.67 -12.06 8.97
CA THR A 79 12.85 -12.32 9.80
C THR A 79 13.12 -11.12 10.68
N ALA A 80 13.78 -11.31 11.82
CA ALA A 80 14.14 -10.20 12.70
C ALA A 80 14.98 -9.13 11.95
N GLU A 81 15.86 -9.60 11.06
CA GLU A 81 16.74 -8.78 10.24
C GLU A 81 15.98 -8.00 9.16
N SER A 82 15.03 -8.63 8.46
CA SER A 82 14.20 -7.93 7.46
C SER A 82 13.29 -6.89 8.10
N ILE A 83 12.74 -7.17 9.29
CA ILE A 83 11.94 -6.20 10.07
C ILE A 83 12.82 -5.03 10.50
N ALA A 84 14.03 -5.28 10.99
CA ALA A 84 14.95 -4.22 11.43
C ALA A 84 15.36 -3.31 10.27
N LEU A 85 15.71 -3.89 9.11
CA LEU A 85 16.03 -3.13 7.90
C LEU A 85 14.80 -2.36 7.39
N GLY A 86 13.62 -2.98 7.39
CA GLY A 86 12.35 -2.34 7.06
C GLY A 86 12.05 -1.13 7.92
N ARG A 87 12.23 -1.28 9.24
CA ARG A 87 12.07 -0.19 10.20
C ARG A 87 13.05 0.92 9.92
N LYS A 88 14.32 0.63 9.65
CA LYS A 88 15.29 1.65 9.25
C LYS A 88 14.80 2.42 8.02
N LEU A 89 14.41 1.72 6.97
CA LEU A 89 13.95 2.32 5.71
C LEU A 89 12.68 3.16 5.88
N PHE A 90 11.73 2.72 6.70
CA PHE A 90 10.47 3.44 6.98
C PHE A 90 10.73 4.84 7.57
N TYR A 91 11.80 5.00 8.34
CA TYR A 91 12.21 6.26 8.97
C TYR A 91 13.33 6.99 8.21
N ASP A 92 13.87 6.44 7.12
CA ASP A 92 14.99 7.04 6.41
C ASP A 92 14.52 8.00 5.31
N THR A 93 14.92 9.27 5.43
CA THR A 93 14.64 10.28 4.42
C THR A 93 15.49 10.11 3.15
N ASN A 94 16.50 9.23 3.15
CA ASN A 94 17.24 8.89 1.93
C ASN A 94 16.37 8.29 0.82
N LEU A 95 15.15 7.85 1.14
CA LEU A 95 14.18 7.39 0.15
C LEU A 95 13.41 8.52 -0.56
N SER A 96 13.57 9.80 -0.16
CA SER A 96 13.15 10.94 -0.97
C SER A 96 14.29 11.53 -1.79
N SER A 97 13.95 12.23 -2.87
CA SER A 97 14.96 12.80 -3.77
C SER A 97 15.76 13.95 -3.15
N ASP A 98 15.18 14.72 -2.24
CA ASP A 98 15.82 15.83 -1.53
C ASP A 98 16.28 15.49 -0.10
N GLY A 99 15.99 14.28 0.39
CA GLY A 99 16.36 13.86 1.75
C GLY A 99 15.49 14.44 2.86
N THR A 100 14.28 14.95 2.59
CA THR A 100 13.40 15.58 3.60
C THR A 100 12.23 14.72 4.08
N ILE A 101 11.78 13.73 3.29
CA ILE A 101 10.58 12.93 3.57
C ILE A 101 10.93 11.44 3.73
N SER A 102 10.35 10.80 4.75
CA SER A 102 10.34 9.35 4.95
C SER A 102 8.89 8.86 5.03
N CYS A 103 8.66 7.55 5.07
CA CYS A 103 7.32 7.01 5.33
C CYS A 103 6.75 7.56 6.65
N ALA A 104 7.59 7.66 7.68
CA ALA A 104 7.22 8.19 8.99
C ALA A 104 6.88 9.68 9.03
N SER A 105 7.25 10.46 8.00
CA SER A 105 6.86 11.88 7.90
C SER A 105 5.34 12.03 7.76
N CYS A 106 4.69 11.11 7.04
CA CYS A 106 3.24 11.07 6.86
C CYS A 106 2.57 10.00 7.76
N HIS A 107 3.26 8.90 8.06
CA HIS A 107 2.76 7.82 8.91
C HIS A 107 3.46 7.85 10.28
N ASN A 108 3.22 8.91 11.06
CA ASN A 108 3.95 9.16 12.30
C ASN A 108 3.40 8.30 13.46
N PRO A 109 4.24 7.54 14.20
CA PRO A 109 3.80 6.75 15.36
C PRO A 109 3.07 7.56 16.45
N GLU A 110 3.42 8.83 16.65
CA GLU A 110 2.76 9.73 17.61
C GLU A 110 1.31 10.03 17.22
N ASN A 111 1.00 9.95 15.92
CA ASN A 111 -0.33 10.13 15.35
C ASN A 111 -0.91 8.79 14.86
N TYR A 112 -0.62 7.68 15.55
CA TYR A 112 -1.16 6.36 15.20
C TYR A 112 -0.85 5.95 13.75
N PHE A 113 0.35 6.29 13.26
CA PHE A 113 0.82 6.04 11.89
C PHE A 113 -0.04 6.69 10.80
N SER A 114 -0.73 7.78 11.10
CA SER A 114 -1.24 8.75 10.12
C SER A 114 -0.56 10.10 10.32
N ASP A 115 -1.06 11.12 9.63
CA ASP A 115 -0.78 12.52 9.93
C ASP A 115 -2.05 13.21 10.47
N SER A 116 -1.93 14.49 10.82
CA SER A 116 -3.02 15.31 11.34
C SER A 116 -3.53 16.32 10.30
N TRP A 117 -3.18 16.14 9.03
CA TRP A 117 -3.48 17.07 7.95
C TRP A 117 -4.67 16.56 7.13
N PRO A 118 -5.51 17.47 6.58
CA PRO A 118 -6.57 17.07 5.66
C PRO A 118 -6.04 16.28 4.46
N LYS A 119 -4.85 16.67 3.97
CA LYS A 119 -4.18 16.04 2.84
C LYS A 119 -2.68 15.92 3.13
N ALA A 120 -2.08 14.84 2.62
CA ALA A 120 -0.65 14.56 2.79
C ALA A 120 0.21 15.72 2.27
N ILE A 121 1.30 16.03 2.97
CA ILE A 121 2.31 17.01 2.55
C ILE A 121 3.60 16.26 2.21
N GLY A 122 4.00 16.29 0.95
CA GLY A 122 5.22 15.67 0.46
C GLY A 122 6.38 16.65 0.28
N ILE A 123 7.30 16.25 -0.59
CA ILE A 123 8.46 17.03 -1.00
C ILE A 123 8.05 18.42 -1.53
N ASP A 124 8.92 19.42 -1.32
CA ASP A 124 8.67 20.81 -1.71
C ASP A 124 7.37 21.41 -1.12
N ALA A 125 6.90 20.86 0.01
CA ALA A 125 5.63 21.19 0.67
C ALA A 125 4.41 21.02 -0.25
N GLN A 126 4.50 20.16 -1.27
CA GLN A 126 3.39 19.86 -2.16
C GLN A 126 2.30 19.10 -1.41
N THR A 127 1.04 19.42 -1.72
CA THR A 127 -0.12 18.76 -1.10
C THR A 127 -0.66 17.68 -2.02
N GLY A 128 -0.75 16.44 -1.52
CA GLY A 128 -1.39 15.33 -2.21
C GLY A 128 -2.91 15.49 -2.30
N PRO A 129 -3.61 14.63 -3.06
CA PRO A 129 -5.06 14.77 -3.25
C PRO A 129 -5.89 14.26 -2.07
N ARG A 130 -5.32 13.38 -1.23
CA ARG A 130 -6.04 12.57 -0.22
C ARG A 130 -5.44 12.71 1.18
N ASN A 131 -6.27 12.43 2.18
CA ASN A 131 -5.86 12.22 3.56
C ASN A 131 -4.98 10.97 3.67
N THR A 132 -4.01 11.01 4.59
CA THR A 132 -3.08 9.90 4.85
C THR A 132 -3.74 8.84 5.74
N PRO A 133 -4.08 7.64 5.23
CA PRO A 133 -4.62 6.58 6.08
C PRO A 133 -3.55 6.07 7.06
N THR A 134 -3.99 5.50 8.19
CA THR A 134 -3.05 4.85 9.12
C THR A 134 -2.34 3.65 8.48
N ALA A 135 -1.04 3.50 8.77
CA ALA A 135 -0.30 2.27 8.46
C ALA A 135 -0.57 1.14 9.47
N LEU A 136 -1.18 1.43 10.64
CA LEU A 136 -1.55 0.38 11.60
C LEU A 136 -2.56 -0.57 10.96
N ASN A 137 -2.33 -1.88 11.15
CA ASN A 137 -3.17 -2.95 10.63
C ASN A 137 -3.28 -3.00 9.09
N SER A 138 -2.45 -2.26 8.34
CA SER A 138 -2.49 -2.25 6.86
C SER A 138 -2.18 -3.62 6.23
N ALA A 139 -1.43 -4.45 6.96
CA ALA A 139 -1.13 -5.84 6.61
C ALA A 139 -2.35 -6.74 6.41
N TYR A 140 -3.52 -6.35 6.94
CA TYR A 140 -4.74 -7.11 6.76
C TYR A 140 -5.60 -6.65 5.57
N ASN A 141 -5.31 -5.49 4.98
CA ASN A 141 -6.11 -5.00 3.86
C ASN A 141 -5.97 -5.95 2.66
N VAL A 142 -7.09 -6.24 1.98
CA VAL A 142 -7.07 -7.03 0.73
C VAL A 142 -6.36 -6.28 -0.39
N THR A 143 -6.58 -4.96 -0.47
CA THR A 143 -5.88 -4.05 -1.38
C THR A 143 -5.42 -2.82 -0.62
N GLN A 144 -4.31 -2.23 -1.05
CA GLN A 144 -3.75 -1.03 -0.46
C GLN A 144 -4.17 0.23 -1.23
N PHE A 145 -3.96 1.39 -0.59
CA PHE A 145 -4.54 2.68 -0.95
C PHE A 145 -6.07 2.73 -0.88
N LEU A 146 -6.61 3.95 -0.77
CA LEU A 146 -8.06 4.17 -0.65
C LEU A 146 -8.83 3.79 -1.93
N ASP A 147 -8.19 3.77 -3.09
CA ASP A 147 -8.79 3.32 -4.37
C ASP A 147 -8.45 1.87 -4.73
N GLY A 148 -7.67 1.17 -3.89
CA GLY A 148 -7.32 -0.23 -4.07
C GLY A 148 -6.35 -0.50 -5.21
N ARG A 149 -5.57 0.49 -5.65
CA ARG A 149 -4.70 0.38 -6.83
C ARG A 149 -3.46 -0.52 -6.64
N ALA A 150 -3.14 -0.91 -5.41
CA ALA A 150 -2.03 -1.81 -5.12
C ALA A 150 -2.55 -3.09 -4.45
N GLY A 151 -2.11 -4.25 -4.94
CA GLY A 151 -2.53 -5.56 -4.45
C GLY A 151 -1.75 -6.09 -3.25
N SER A 152 -0.68 -5.40 -2.82
CA SER A 152 0.17 -5.83 -1.71
C SER A 152 0.82 -4.63 -1.01
N LEU A 153 1.35 -4.84 0.19
CA LEU A 153 2.18 -3.84 0.88
C LEU A 153 3.47 -3.55 0.09
N GLU A 154 4.06 -4.57 -0.53
CA GLU A 154 5.25 -4.43 -1.35
C GLU A 154 5.01 -3.50 -2.54
N GLU A 155 3.89 -3.68 -3.25
CA GLU A 155 3.50 -2.78 -4.34
C GLU A 155 3.17 -1.38 -3.82
N GLN A 156 2.47 -1.28 -2.69
CA GLN A 156 2.14 0.00 -2.07
C GLN A 156 3.40 0.79 -1.68
N ALA A 157 4.37 0.16 -1.02
CA ALA A 157 5.59 0.81 -0.54
C ALA A 157 6.43 1.42 -1.68
N GLY A 158 6.37 0.83 -2.88
CA GLY A 158 7.01 1.40 -4.06
C GLY A 158 6.33 2.68 -4.59
N GLY A 159 5.03 2.86 -4.35
CA GLY A 159 4.25 3.99 -4.85
C GLY A 159 4.75 5.35 -4.35
N PRO A 160 4.75 5.62 -3.03
CA PRO A 160 5.20 6.88 -2.43
C PRO A 160 6.62 7.27 -2.82
N ILE A 161 7.52 6.28 -2.91
CA ILE A 161 8.93 6.49 -3.26
C ILE A 161 9.05 7.21 -4.60
N ALA A 162 8.30 6.77 -5.62
CA ALA A 162 8.35 7.37 -6.96
C ALA A 162 7.35 8.52 -7.19
N ASN A 163 6.37 8.73 -6.31
CA ASN A 163 5.32 9.71 -6.54
C ASN A 163 5.88 11.15 -6.43
N PRO A 164 5.72 12.01 -7.46
CA PRO A 164 6.26 13.37 -7.45
C PRO A 164 5.63 14.30 -6.40
N LEU A 165 4.45 13.95 -5.87
CA LEU A 165 3.77 14.70 -4.80
C LEU A 165 4.12 14.16 -3.39
N GLU A 166 4.90 13.08 -3.30
CA GLU A 166 5.26 12.43 -2.03
C GLU A 166 6.78 12.46 -1.85
N MET A 167 7.51 11.41 -2.27
CA MET A 167 8.96 11.30 -2.05
C MET A 167 9.80 11.60 -3.32
N ASN A 168 9.16 11.60 -4.50
CA ASN A 168 9.73 12.01 -5.79
C ASN A 168 11.11 11.42 -6.13
N LEU A 169 11.35 10.15 -5.81
CA LEU A 169 12.57 9.42 -6.13
C LEU A 169 12.26 8.24 -7.06
N PRO A 170 12.53 8.36 -8.38
CA PRO A 170 12.36 7.26 -9.32
C PRO A 170 13.06 5.98 -8.84
N HIS A 171 12.44 4.81 -9.07
CA HIS A 171 12.94 3.54 -8.49
C HIS A 171 14.36 3.19 -8.90
N ASP A 172 14.77 3.49 -10.13
CA ASP A 172 16.13 3.29 -10.62
C ASP A 172 17.14 4.19 -9.90
N ALA A 173 16.77 5.45 -9.66
CA ALA A 173 17.54 6.40 -8.87
C ALA A 173 17.63 5.98 -7.39
N CYS A 174 16.52 5.51 -6.79
CA CYS A 174 16.50 4.95 -5.43
C CYS A 174 17.47 3.77 -5.30
N VAL A 175 17.37 2.79 -6.21
CA VAL A 175 18.24 1.62 -6.23
C VAL A 175 19.70 2.02 -6.44
N ALA A 176 19.98 2.95 -7.36
CA ALA A 176 21.34 3.44 -7.60
C ALA A 176 21.93 4.11 -6.35
N LYS A 177 21.15 4.97 -5.69
CA LYS A 177 21.52 5.67 -4.46
C LYS A 177 21.90 4.69 -3.35
N LEU A 178 21.06 3.69 -3.08
CA LEU A 178 21.35 2.71 -2.01
C LEU A 178 22.54 1.79 -2.35
N ASN A 179 22.76 1.43 -3.62
CA ASN A 179 23.92 0.62 -4.00
C ASN A 179 25.26 1.40 -3.95
N GLN A 180 25.24 2.73 -3.90
CA GLN A 180 26.43 3.55 -3.74
C GLN A 180 26.86 3.71 -2.26
N ASP A 181 25.98 3.35 -1.32
CA ASP A 181 26.25 3.39 0.11
C ASP A 181 26.66 2.00 0.62
N GLN A 182 27.92 1.86 1.02
CA GLN A 182 28.45 0.59 1.52
C GLN A 182 27.71 0.08 2.76
N LYS A 183 27.21 0.97 3.63
CA LYS A 183 26.43 0.58 4.80
C LYS A 183 25.13 -0.11 4.38
N TYR A 184 24.46 0.43 3.37
CA TYR A 184 23.27 -0.19 2.80
C TYR A 184 23.59 -1.53 2.13
N VAL A 185 24.65 -1.61 1.34
CA VAL A 185 25.07 -2.86 0.71
C VAL A 185 25.29 -3.96 1.76
N ASP A 186 25.98 -3.64 2.86
CA ASP A 186 26.25 -4.59 3.94
C ASP A 186 24.96 -5.02 4.67
N GLU A 187 24.07 -4.08 4.97
CA GLU A 187 22.79 -4.37 5.63
C GLU A 187 21.87 -5.25 4.77
N PHE A 188 21.74 -4.94 3.48
CA PHE A 188 20.97 -5.76 2.55
C PHE A 188 21.60 -7.14 2.35
N ALA A 189 22.93 -7.24 2.37
CA ALA A 189 23.63 -8.53 2.31
C ALA A 189 23.36 -9.40 3.55
N ARG A 190 23.20 -8.81 4.73
CA ARG A 190 22.79 -9.54 5.95
C ARG A 190 21.37 -10.07 5.84
N VAL A 191 20.46 -9.32 5.22
CA VAL A 191 19.04 -9.72 5.10
C VAL A 191 18.81 -10.72 3.97
N PHE A 192 19.41 -10.52 2.78
CA PHE A 192 19.09 -11.27 1.57
C PHE A 192 20.26 -12.09 1.01
N GLY A 193 21.41 -12.09 1.67
CA GLY A 193 22.66 -12.63 1.13
C GLY A 193 23.37 -11.65 0.19
N PRO A 194 24.63 -11.94 -0.18
CA PRO A 194 25.43 -11.07 -1.03
C PRO A 194 24.75 -10.83 -2.39
N GLY A 195 24.91 -9.62 -2.92
CA GLY A 195 24.38 -9.24 -4.23
C GLY A 195 23.88 -7.81 -4.25
N ARG A 196 23.37 -7.39 -5.42
CA ARG A 196 22.87 -6.04 -5.64
C ARG A 196 21.60 -5.77 -4.82
N ILE A 197 21.45 -4.53 -4.34
CA ILE A 197 20.17 -4.04 -3.80
C ILE A 197 19.21 -3.83 -4.96
N THR A 198 17.97 -4.29 -4.82
CA THR A 198 16.91 -4.15 -5.83
C THR A 198 15.68 -3.52 -5.22
N MET A 199 14.79 -2.96 -6.06
CA MET A 199 13.53 -2.38 -5.58
C MET A 199 12.68 -3.41 -4.83
N ASN A 200 12.68 -4.68 -5.29
CA ASN A 200 11.97 -5.77 -4.62
C ASN A 200 12.51 -6.00 -3.19
N LYS A 201 13.84 -6.04 -2.99
CA LYS A 201 14.42 -6.15 -1.64
C LYS A 201 14.06 -4.97 -0.73
N ILE A 202 14.01 -3.75 -1.29
CA ILE A 202 13.63 -2.53 -0.55
C ILE A 202 12.18 -2.63 -0.08
N VAL A 203 11.23 -2.87 -0.99
CA VAL A 203 9.80 -2.92 -0.62
C VAL A 203 9.48 -4.12 0.26
N LYS A 204 10.13 -5.28 0.07
CA LYS A 204 9.97 -6.44 0.97
C LYS A 204 10.41 -6.12 2.39
N SER A 205 11.49 -5.36 2.56
CA SER A 205 11.95 -4.95 3.88
C SER A 205 10.95 -4.02 4.54
N ILE A 206 10.49 -2.97 3.85
CA ILE A 206 9.48 -2.02 4.36
C ILE A 206 8.20 -2.77 4.75
N ALA A 207 7.67 -3.60 3.84
CA ALA A 207 6.47 -4.38 4.07
C ALA A 207 6.65 -5.42 5.20
N ALA A 208 7.86 -5.89 5.47
CA ALA A 208 8.14 -6.76 6.62
C ALA A 208 7.96 -6.00 7.94
N PHE A 209 8.41 -4.75 8.02
CA PHE A 209 8.18 -3.90 9.19
C PHE A 209 6.70 -3.52 9.34
N GLU A 210 6.00 -3.15 8.26
CA GLU A 210 4.58 -2.81 8.30
C GLU A 210 3.72 -3.97 8.82
N ARG A 211 4.08 -5.22 8.52
CA ARG A 211 3.43 -6.42 9.08
C ARG A 211 3.58 -6.56 10.60
N THR A 212 4.47 -5.80 11.23
CA THR A 212 4.59 -5.73 12.70
C THR A 212 3.73 -4.63 13.32
N LEU A 213 3.17 -3.72 12.52
CA LEU A 213 2.36 -2.59 12.95
C LEU A 213 0.91 -2.99 13.26
N ILE A 214 0.73 -3.97 14.16
CA ILE A 214 -0.56 -4.59 14.47
C ILE A 214 -1.16 -4.03 15.77
N SER A 215 -2.18 -3.20 15.64
CA SER A 215 -2.84 -2.56 16.77
C SER A 215 -4.16 -3.26 17.13
N GLY A 216 -4.20 -3.79 18.35
CA GLY A 216 -5.38 -4.42 18.94
C GLY A 216 -5.43 -4.20 20.45
N ASN A 217 -6.04 -5.12 21.20
CA ASN A 217 -6.27 -4.98 22.64
C ASN A 217 -7.04 -3.69 23.01
N SER A 218 -7.85 -3.15 22.12
CA SER A 218 -8.72 -2.03 22.43
C SER A 218 -9.68 -2.36 23.59
N PRO A 219 -10.26 -1.36 24.26
CA PRO A 219 -11.35 -1.58 25.21
C PRO A 219 -12.45 -2.49 24.65
N PHE A 220 -12.83 -2.29 23.37
CA PHE A 220 -13.78 -3.16 22.69
C PHE A 220 -13.27 -4.59 22.53
N ASP A 221 -12.00 -4.81 22.17
CA ASP A 221 -11.46 -6.17 22.04
C ASP A 221 -11.52 -6.93 23.36
N ARG A 222 -11.16 -6.26 24.47
CA ARG A 222 -11.25 -6.83 25.82
C ARG A 222 -12.70 -7.17 26.19
N TYR A 223 -13.66 -6.34 25.79
CA TYR A 223 -15.08 -6.58 26.00
C TYR A 223 -15.63 -7.75 25.17
N GLN A 224 -15.42 -7.71 23.85
CA GLN A 224 -16.04 -8.61 22.88
C GLN A 224 -15.32 -9.96 22.83
N TYR A 225 -14.00 -9.95 22.70
CA TYR A 225 -13.18 -11.15 22.50
C TYR A 225 -12.53 -11.64 23.79
N GLY A 226 -12.24 -10.73 24.73
CA GLY A 226 -11.67 -11.05 26.04
C GLY A 226 -12.70 -11.36 27.14
N GLY A 227 -14.00 -11.17 26.88
CA GLY A 227 -15.08 -11.45 27.83
C GLY A 227 -15.18 -10.48 29.02
N ARG A 228 -14.40 -9.40 29.05
CA ARG A 228 -14.39 -8.40 30.13
C ARG A 228 -15.56 -7.43 29.98
N LYS A 229 -16.71 -7.75 30.59
CA LYS A 229 -17.95 -6.96 30.48
C LYS A 229 -17.83 -5.50 30.97
N ASP A 230 -16.84 -5.21 31.79
CA ASP A 230 -16.51 -3.90 32.34
C ASP A 230 -15.52 -3.09 31.47
N ALA A 231 -15.01 -3.66 30.38
CA ALA A 231 -13.96 -3.01 29.57
C ALA A 231 -14.47 -1.81 28.74
N ILE A 232 -15.78 -1.68 28.53
CA ILE A 232 -16.40 -0.52 27.89
C ILE A 232 -17.59 -0.01 28.73
N GLY A 233 -17.83 1.29 28.69
CA GLY A 233 -18.94 1.93 29.42
C GLY A 233 -20.31 1.68 28.80
N ALA A 234 -21.37 2.03 29.53
CA ALA A 234 -22.76 1.81 29.10
C ALA A 234 -23.11 2.57 27.81
N GLU A 235 -22.49 3.73 27.58
CA GLU A 235 -22.59 4.53 26.34
C GLU A 235 -22.09 3.75 25.14
N ALA A 236 -20.88 3.17 25.24
CA ALA A 236 -20.29 2.39 24.16
C ALA A 236 -21.08 1.11 23.86
N ILE A 237 -21.67 0.48 24.89
CA ILE A 237 -22.57 -0.68 24.72
C ILE A 237 -23.83 -0.28 23.93
N ARG A 238 -24.45 0.87 24.26
CA ARG A 238 -25.59 1.39 23.49
C ARG A 238 -25.18 1.76 22.06
N GLY A 239 -24.00 2.37 21.90
CA GLY A 239 -23.40 2.69 20.61
C GLY A 239 -23.22 1.47 19.72
N LEU A 240 -22.67 0.38 20.27
CA LEU A 240 -22.53 -0.90 19.58
C LEU A 240 -23.88 -1.46 19.11
N ALA A 241 -24.92 -1.38 19.95
CA ALA A 241 -26.26 -1.82 19.58
C ALA A 241 -26.83 -0.97 18.43
N ILE A 242 -26.61 0.34 18.42
CA ILE A 242 -27.01 1.23 17.31
C ILE A 242 -26.24 0.89 16.04
N PHE A 243 -24.92 0.72 16.15
CA PHE A 243 -24.00 0.46 15.05
C PHE A 243 -24.36 -0.81 14.26
N THR A 244 -24.75 -1.86 14.98
CA THR A 244 -25.07 -3.19 14.42
C THR A 244 -26.52 -3.34 13.96
N ASP A 245 -27.43 -2.46 14.42
CA ASP A 245 -28.83 -2.51 14.02
C ASP A 245 -29.03 -1.88 12.63
N ARG A 246 -29.41 -2.72 11.66
CA ARG A 246 -29.68 -2.35 10.26
C ARG A 246 -30.76 -1.28 10.12
N ASN A 247 -31.71 -1.23 11.04
CA ASN A 247 -32.81 -0.27 11.04
C ASN A 247 -32.45 1.03 11.75
N ARG A 248 -31.32 1.08 12.45
CA ARG A 248 -30.82 2.27 13.15
C ARG A 248 -29.54 2.80 12.52
N GLY A 249 -28.37 2.29 12.93
CA GLY A 249 -27.09 2.79 12.43
C GLY A 249 -26.71 2.25 11.06
N ASN A 250 -27.10 1.02 10.72
CA ASN A 250 -26.70 0.31 9.49
C ASN A 250 -25.17 0.22 9.24
N CYS A 251 -24.34 0.62 10.21
CA CYS A 251 -22.91 0.80 10.00
C CYS A 251 -22.20 -0.54 9.75
N ALA A 252 -22.66 -1.59 10.42
CA ALA A 252 -22.10 -2.94 10.30
C ALA A 252 -22.30 -3.59 8.91
N THR A 253 -23.06 -2.97 8.01
CA THR A 253 -23.23 -3.45 6.64
C THR A 253 -21.94 -3.35 5.82
N CYS A 254 -21.18 -2.25 5.96
CA CYS A 254 -19.85 -2.09 5.35
C CYS A 254 -18.73 -2.34 6.38
N HIS A 255 -19.00 -2.08 7.66
CA HIS A 255 -18.03 -2.25 8.75
C HIS A 255 -18.42 -3.43 9.67
N PRO A 256 -18.45 -4.67 9.17
CA PRO A 256 -18.95 -5.82 9.91
C PRO A 256 -18.19 -6.08 11.20
N ILE A 257 -18.86 -6.72 12.16
CA ILE A 257 -18.29 -7.12 13.45
C ILE A 257 -18.42 -8.63 13.60
N GLY A 258 -17.35 -9.27 14.04
CA GLY A 258 -17.31 -10.70 14.35
C GLY A 258 -15.88 -11.23 14.36
N ASP A 259 -15.70 -12.51 14.66
CA ASP A 259 -14.37 -13.13 14.83
C ASP A 259 -13.49 -13.04 13.55
N LYS A 260 -14.12 -12.98 12.37
CA LYS A 260 -13.43 -12.77 11.08
C LYS A 260 -13.40 -11.31 10.63
N PHE A 261 -14.12 -10.44 11.32
CA PHE A 261 -14.33 -9.04 10.97
C PHE A 261 -13.89 -8.10 12.08
N ALA A 262 -12.91 -8.51 12.87
CA ALA A 262 -12.39 -7.69 13.95
C ALA A 262 -11.72 -6.40 13.46
N LEU A 263 -11.51 -6.21 12.15
CA LEU A 263 -11.01 -4.96 11.56
C LEU A 263 -12.13 -3.98 11.19
N PHE A 264 -13.41 -4.34 11.35
CA PHE A 264 -14.53 -3.45 11.04
C PHE A 264 -14.49 -2.95 9.59
N THR A 265 -14.22 -3.84 8.64
CA THR A 265 -14.22 -3.53 7.22
C THR A 265 -14.63 -4.78 6.45
N ASP A 266 -15.39 -4.58 5.37
CA ASP A 266 -15.66 -5.60 4.37
C ASP A 266 -14.66 -5.57 3.20
N ASP A 267 -13.69 -4.64 3.24
CA ASP A 267 -12.65 -4.40 2.23
C ASP A 267 -13.21 -4.13 0.81
N LYS A 268 -14.49 -3.78 0.71
CA LYS A 268 -15.14 -3.41 -0.56
C LYS A 268 -15.06 -1.91 -0.79
N PHE A 269 -15.61 -1.48 -1.92
CA PHE A 269 -15.56 -0.10 -2.38
C PHE A 269 -16.96 0.48 -2.46
N HIS A 270 -17.15 1.60 -1.78
CA HIS A 270 -18.45 2.26 -1.67
C HIS A 270 -18.30 3.75 -1.96
N ASN A 271 -19.26 4.31 -2.69
CA ASN A 271 -19.42 5.75 -2.80
C ASN A 271 -20.42 6.18 -1.72
N VAL A 272 -19.91 6.82 -0.67
CA VAL A 272 -20.71 7.35 0.44
C VAL A 272 -21.10 8.82 0.23
N GLY A 273 -20.77 9.41 -0.93
CA GLY A 273 -21.03 10.82 -1.24
C GLY A 273 -20.04 11.81 -0.64
N ALA A 274 -18.88 11.37 -0.15
CA ALA A 274 -17.80 12.28 0.27
C ALA A 274 -17.04 12.83 -0.95
N GLY A 275 -16.35 13.96 -0.81
CA GLY A 275 -15.50 14.53 -1.89
C GLY A 275 -16.25 15.25 -3.01
N MET A 276 -17.43 15.81 -2.72
CA MET A 276 -18.22 16.62 -3.67
C MET A 276 -17.86 18.12 -3.54
N ASN A 277 -17.72 18.84 -4.66
CA ASN A 277 -17.56 20.30 -4.65
C ASN A 277 -18.90 21.04 -4.45
N SER A 278 -18.86 22.37 -4.43
CA SER A 278 -20.06 23.23 -4.29
C SER A 278 -21.06 23.08 -5.44
N GLU A 279 -20.61 22.59 -6.59
CA GLU A 279 -21.40 22.37 -7.79
C GLU A 279 -22.04 20.97 -7.81
N GLY A 280 -21.75 20.12 -6.82
CA GLY A 280 -22.26 18.75 -6.75
C GLY A 280 -21.53 17.78 -7.67
N GLU A 281 -20.24 18.02 -7.95
CA GLU A 281 -19.38 17.16 -8.75
C GLU A 281 -18.33 16.46 -7.88
N LEU A 282 -17.98 15.22 -8.24
CA LEU A 282 -16.90 14.48 -7.59
C LEU A 282 -15.55 15.13 -7.89
N THR A 283 -14.80 15.47 -6.84
CA THR A 283 -13.44 16.03 -6.94
C THR A 283 -12.36 14.95 -7.10
N ASP A 284 -12.69 13.71 -6.72
CA ASP A 284 -11.85 12.53 -6.90
C ASP A 284 -12.71 11.36 -7.39
N MET A 285 -12.31 10.73 -8.48
CA MET A 285 -13.06 9.63 -9.09
C MET A 285 -12.84 8.29 -8.37
N GLY A 286 -11.91 8.22 -7.42
CA GLY A 286 -11.68 7.05 -6.58
C GLY A 286 -11.29 5.81 -7.40
N ARG A 287 -11.93 4.68 -7.09
CA ARG A 287 -11.68 3.38 -7.73
C ARG A 287 -11.87 3.39 -9.25
N PHE A 288 -12.76 4.23 -9.78
CA PHE A 288 -12.95 4.37 -11.24
C PHE A 288 -11.63 4.65 -11.98
N VAL A 289 -10.67 5.35 -11.37
CA VAL A 289 -9.37 5.61 -11.98
C VAL A 289 -8.66 4.31 -12.36
N GLN A 290 -8.86 3.25 -11.57
CA GLN A 290 -8.24 1.93 -11.76
C GLN A 290 -9.08 1.01 -12.64
N THR A 291 -10.41 0.97 -12.42
CA THR A 291 -11.27 -0.04 -13.04
C THR A 291 -11.92 0.42 -14.34
N LYS A 292 -12.07 1.74 -14.53
CA LYS A 292 -12.86 2.35 -15.62
C LYS A 292 -14.33 1.90 -15.66
N VAL A 293 -14.86 1.33 -14.57
CA VAL A 293 -16.25 0.90 -14.45
C VAL A 293 -17.08 2.05 -13.87
N GLU A 294 -18.09 2.53 -14.60
CA GLU A 294 -18.88 3.70 -14.19
C GLU A 294 -19.52 3.58 -12.80
N ALA A 295 -19.85 2.36 -12.35
CA ALA A 295 -20.38 2.12 -11.01
C ALA A 295 -19.36 2.39 -9.88
N ASP A 296 -18.05 2.42 -10.19
CA ASP A 296 -16.98 2.66 -9.22
C ASP A 296 -16.62 4.15 -9.04
N ARG A 297 -17.36 5.07 -9.69
CA ARG A 297 -17.07 6.51 -9.59
C ARG A 297 -17.32 7.02 -8.18
N GLY A 298 -16.31 7.66 -7.62
CA GLY A 298 -16.33 8.16 -6.24
C GLY A 298 -16.32 7.05 -5.19
N ALA A 299 -16.10 5.79 -5.59
CA ALA A 299 -16.04 4.68 -4.66
C ALA A 299 -14.64 4.55 -4.07
N PHE A 300 -14.58 4.37 -2.75
CA PHE A 300 -13.35 4.16 -1.99
C PHE A 300 -13.46 2.93 -1.11
N ARG A 301 -12.32 2.31 -0.82
CA ARG A 301 -12.23 1.16 0.06
C ARG A 301 -12.80 1.50 1.43
N THR A 302 -13.64 0.64 1.97
CA THR A 302 -14.08 0.72 3.37
C THR A 302 -12.85 0.65 4.29
N PRO A 303 -12.50 1.71 5.03
CA PRO A 303 -11.36 1.65 5.93
C PRO A 303 -11.68 0.80 7.16
N SER A 304 -10.65 0.21 7.76
CA SER A 304 -10.75 -0.34 9.12
C SER A 304 -11.15 0.79 10.10
N LEU A 305 -12.07 0.51 11.02
CA LEU A 305 -12.42 1.46 12.08
C LEU A 305 -11.53 1.34 13.32
N ARG A 306 -10.56 0.42 13.33
CA ARG A 306 -9.58 0.36 14.42
C ARG A 306 -8.80 1.67 14.46
N ASN A 307 -8.64 2.21 15.66
CA ASN A 307 -7.95 3.47 15.91
C ASN A 307 -8.59 4.72 15.28
N VAL A 308 -9.83 4.63 14.76
CA VAL A 308 -10.48 5.75 14.06
C VAL A 308 -10.53 7.02 14.91
N ALA A 309 -10.72 6.92 16.23
CA ALA A 309 -10.75 8.08 17.13
C ALA A 309 -9.39 8.82 17.26
N LYS A 310 -8.31 8.32 16.64
CA LYS A 310 -6.95 8.86 16.72
C LYS A 310 -6.39 9.31 15.37
N THR A 311 -7.12 9.12 14.28
CA THR A 311 -6.65 9.35 12.91
C THR A 311 -7.49 10.43 12.23
N ALA A 312 -7.83 11.50 12.95
CA ALA A 312 -8.48 12.66 12.36
C ALA A 312 -7.47 13.45 11.51
N PRO A 313 -7.91 14.15 10.44
CA PRO A 313 -9.28 14.26 9.95
C PRO A 313 -9.75 13.02 9.16
N TYR A 314 -11.01 13.01 8.74
CA TYR A 314 -11.72 11.84 8.22
C TYR A 314 -12.16 12.03 6.77
N MET A 315 -12.60 10.91 6.18
CA MET A 315 -12.87 10.72 4.75
C MET A 315 -11.59 10.72 3.91
N HIS A 316 -11.71 10.34 2.64
CA HIS A 316 -10.56 10.23 1.74
C HIS A 316 -9.89 11.59 1.46
N ASP A 317 -10.59 12.69 1.69
CA ASP A 317 -10.17 14.07 1.40
C ASP A 317 -9.88 14.90 2.67
N GLY A 318 -10.07 14.31 3.86
CA GLY A 318 -9.87 14.99 5.14
C GLY A 318 -10.89 16.09 5.42
N SER A 319 -12.05 16.08 4.76
CA SER A 319 -13.08 17.13 4.86
C SER A 319 -13.74 17.24 6.24
N LEU A 320 -13.80 16.13 7.00
CA LEU A 320 -14.47 16.09 8.30
C LEU A 320 -13.44 16.03 9.44
N LYS A 321 -13.58 16.88 10.44
CA LYS A 321 -12.57 17.09 11.50
C LYS A 321 -12.81 16.20 12.73
N THR A 322 -14.05 15.77 12.95
CA THR A 322 -14.43 15.04 14.17
C THR A 322 -15.26 13.80 13.85
N LEU A 323 -15.20 12.79 14.72
CA LEU A 323 -16.10 11.62 14.62
C LEU A 323 -17.57 12.03 14.67
N LYS A 324 -17.88 13.12 15.39
CA LYS A 324 -19.24 13.68 15.42
C LYS A 324 -19.65 14.15 14.02
N GLU A 325 -18.79 14.87 13.31
CA GLU A 325 -19.07 15.29 11.92
C GLU A 325 -19.22 14.09 10.98
N VAL A 326 -18.43 13.03 11.17
CA VAL A 326 -18.57 11.77 10.42
C VAL A 326 -19.95 11.15 10.67
N VAL A 327 -20.35 11.00 11.94
CA VAL A 327 -21.68 10.48 12.28
C VAL A 327 -22.78 11.36 11.70
N ASP A 328 -22.64 12.68 11.76
CA ASP A 328 -23.61 13.64 11.24
C ASP A 328 -23.74 13.55 9.71
N PHE A 329 -22.64 13.31 9.00
CA PHE A 329 -22.62 13.06 7.57
C PHE A 329 -23.43 11.80 7.21
N TYR A 330 -23.21 10.69 7.92
CA TYR A 330 -23.96 9.45 7.70
C TYR A 330 -25.43 9.57 8.09
N MET A 331 -25.77 10.37 9.10
CA MET A 331 -27.17 10.67 9.43
C MET A 331 -27.93 11.35 8.30
N GLY A 332 -27.24 12.18 7.51
CA GLY A 332 -27.81 12.79 6.31
C GLY A 332 -27.97 11.82 5.13
N GLY A 333 -27.39 10.61 5.22
CA GLY A 333 -27.31 9.66 4.12
C GLY A 333 -26.18 9.95 3.13
N GLY A 334 -25.20 10.79 3.50
CA GLY A 334 -24.16 11.26 2.59
C GLY A 334 -24.66 12.27 1.54
N ASN A 335 -23.76 12.75 0.67
CA ASN A 335 -24.18 13.66 -0.41
C ASN A 335 -24.70 12.88 -1.61
N SER A 336 -25.94 13.18 -2.02
CA SER A 336 -26.61 12.53 -3.16
C SER A 336 -25.82 12.67 -4.45
N ASN A 337 -25.63 11.56 -5.15
CA ASN A 337 -25.02 11.50 -6.49
C ASN A 337 -25.46 10.20 -7.22
N PRO A 338 -25.30 10.10 -8.55
CA PRO A 338 -25.83 8.95 -9.31
C PRO A 338 -25.22 7.58 -8.94
N GLN A 339 -24.02 7.56 -8.35
CA GLN A 339 -23.31 6.35 -7.95
C GLN A 339 -23.33 6.10 -6.44
N LEU A 340 -24.10 6.89 -5.67
CA LEU A 340 -24.21 6.72 -4.22
C LEU A 340 -24.62 5.27 -3.87
N ASP A 341 -23.94 4.69 -2.90
CA ASP A 341 -24.23 3.33 -2.45
C ASP A 341 -25.66 3.20 -1.94
N LYS A 342 -26.32 2.09 -2.26
CA LYS A 342 -27.74 1.87 -1.95
C LYS A 342 -28.02 1.71 -0.46
N GLU A 343 -27.01 1.40 0.34
CA GLU A 343 -27.12 1.31 1.80
C GLU A 343 -27.10 2.71 2.46
N MET A 344 -26.71 3.75 1.72
CA MET A 344 -26.71 5.14 2.18
C MET A 344 -28.13 5.70 2.17
N ARG A 345 -28.60 6.10 3.35
CA ARG A 345 -29.93 6.69 3.56
C ARG A 345 -29.93 7.54 4.83
N PRO A 346 -30.80 8.55 4.94
CA PRO A 346 -30.94 9.30 6.19
C PRO A 346 -31.29 8.38 7.36
N LEU A 347 -30.67 8.63 8.51
CA LEU A 347 -30.84 7.84 9.73
C LEU A 347 -31.54 8.67 10.81
N GLY A 348 -32.62 8.14 11.38
CA GLY A 348 -33.40 8.79 12.44
C GLY A 348 -32.78 8.65 13.84
N LEU A 349 -31.51 9.02 14.00
CA LEU A 349 -30.79 8.90 15.28
C LEU A 349 -30.92 10.16 16.14
N SER A 350 -31.18 9.99 17.44
CA SER A 350 -31.22 11.10 18.38
C SER A 350 -29.82 11.66 18.69
N ALA A 351 -29.75 12.85 19.30
CA ALA A 351 -28.49 13.42 19.80
C ALA A 351 -27.73 12.45 20.73
N ARG A 352 -28.46 11.72 21.56
CA ARG A 352 -27.90 10.71 22.46
C ARG A 352 -27.33 9.51 21.68
N ASP A 353 -28.07 9.00 20.70
CA ASP A 353 -27.63 7.87 19.88
C ASP A 353 -26.31 8.15 19.18
N ARG A 354 -26.18 9.35 18.61
CA ARG A 354 -24.95 9.82 17.97
C ARG A 354 -23.77 9.87 18.95
N SER A 355 -24.01 10.40 20.15
CA SER A 355 -22.99 10.45 21.20
C SER A 355 -22.57 9.05 21.64
N ASP A 356 -23.52 8.14 21.81
CA ASP A 356 -23.26 6.73 22.16
C ASP A 356 -22.47 6.02 21.03
N LEU A 357 -22.79 6.28 19.76
CA LEU A 357 -22.00 5.81 18.61
C LEU A 357 -20.55 6.30 18.66
N VAL A 358 -20.33 7.59 18.93
CA VAL A 358 -18.96 8.13 19.10
C VAL A 358 -18.24 7.42 20.23
N LYS A 359 -18.90 7.15 21.38
CA LYS A 359 -18.31 6.36 22.47
C LYS A 359 -17.96 4.94 22.08
N PHE A 360 -18.74 4.31 21.21
CA PHE A 360 -18.39 3.03 20.64
C PHE A 360 -17.13 3.13 19.75
N LEU A 361 -17.06 4.10 18.83
CA LEU A 361 -15.90 4.30 17.96
C LEU A 361 -14.61 4.62 18.75
N GLU A 362 -14.70 5.40 19.82
CA GLU A 362 -13.60 5.65 20.76
C GLU A 362 -13.09 4.36 21.42
N SER A 363 -13.98 3.39 21.67
CA SER A 363 -13.60 2.10 22.26
C SER A 363 -12.81 1.18 21.33
N LEU A 364 -12.67 1.55 20.04
CA LEU A 364 -11.92 0.81 19.02
C LEU A 364 -10.44 1.23 18.94
N THR A 365 -9.99 2.15 19.79
CA THR A 365 -8.58 2.53 19.87
C THR A 365 -7.79 1.44 20.59
N GLY A 366 -6.92 0.77 19.84
CA GLY A 366 -6.01 -0.25 20.32
C GLY A 366 -4.68 0.34 20.81
N GLU A 367 -3.83 -0.56 21.28
CA GLU A 367 -2.46 -0.26 21.65
C GLU A 367 -1.60 -0.12 20.38
N VAL A 368 -0.69 0.85 20.35
CA VAL A 368 0.36 0.92 19.33
C VAL A 368 1.45 -0.11 19.69
N PRO A 369 1.90 -0.97 18.77
CA PRO A 369 2.93 -1.95 19.06
C PRO A 369 4.19 -1.34 19.67
N ALA A 370 4.77 -2.03 20.65
CA ALA A 370 6.10 -1.70 21.13
C ALA A 370 7.13 -1.84 20.00
N ASN A 371 8.23 -1.09 20.07
CA ASN A 371 9.29 -1.08 19.06
C ASN A 371 8.84 -0.61 17.67
N SER A 372 7.79 0.20 17.60
CA SER A 372 7.27 0.75 16.36
C SER A 372 7.86 2.12 15.99
N GLY A 373 8.49 2.84 16.93
CA GLY A 373 9.14 4.15 16.68
C GLY A 373 10.43 4.09 15.85
N PRO A 374 11.18 5.19 15.67
CA PRO A 374 12.45 5.15 14.93
C PRO A 374 13.46 4.18 15.58
N PRO A 375 14.38 3.57 14.80
CA PRO A 375 15.47 2.80 15.37
C PRO A 375 16.34 3.69 16.27
N VAL A 376 16.87 3.12 17.35
CA VAL A 376 17.79 3.84 18.24
C VAL A 376 19.00 4.24 17.42
N LYS A 377 19.39 5.52 17.45
CA LYS A 377 20.62 5.98 16.79
C LYS A 377 21.81 5.31 17.48
N GLU A 378 22.55 4.50 16.72
CA GLU A 378 23.83 3.92 17.13
C GLU A 378 24.91 4.98 17.33
#